data_AF-A0A6G6YTA3-F1
#
_entry.id   AF-A0A6G6YTA3-F1
#
_cell.length_a   1.000
_cell.length_b   1.000
_cell.length_c   1.000
_cell.angle_alpha   90.00
_cell.angle_beta   90.00
_cell.angle_gamma   90.00
#
_symmetry.space_group_name_H-M   'P 1'
#
loop_
_entity.id
_entity.type
_entity.pdbx_description
1 polymer ?
#
loop_
_entity_poly.entity_id
_entity_poly.type
_entity_poly.pdbx_seq_one_letter_code
_entity_poly.pdbx_strand_id
1 'polypeptide(L)' 'MCAKCVELDERSVHYAALARTITDRQTVDGIAQLIAEHEAQKRKLHPEPKE' A
#
# COMPACT_ATOMS: atom_id res chain seq x y z
N MET A 1 -9.82 3.15 -11.47
CA MET A 1 -9.14 2.08 -10.72
C MET A 1 -9.31 0.76 -11.47
N CYS A 2 -8.21 0.11 -11.85
CA CYS A 2 -8.26 -1.26 -12.39
C CYS A 2 -8.29 -2.30 -11.27
N ALA A 3 -8.63 -3.57 -11.58
CA ALA A 3 -8.65 -4.66 -10.59
C ALA A 3 -7.34 -4.79 -9.80
N LYS A 4 -6.19 -4.56 -10.45
CA LYS A 4 -4.87 -4.60 -9.80
C LYS A 4 -4.65 -3.44 -8.82
N CYS A 5 -5.21 -2.26 -9.10
CA CYS A 5 -5.17 -1.15 -8.14
C CYS A 5 -6.06 -1.41 -6.94
N VAL A 6 -7.21 -2.08 -7.12
CA VAL A 6 -8.11 -2.46 -6.03
C VAL A 6 -7.41 -3.48 -5.12
N GLU A 7 -6.78 -4.50 -5.69
CA GLU A 7 -6.02 -5.50 -4.93
C GLU A 7 -4.86 -4.87 -4.14
N LEU A 8 -4.12 -3.93 -4.75
CA LEU A 8 -3.05 -3.20 -4.06
C LEU A 8 -3.59 -2.31 -2.92
N ASP A 9 -4.77 -1.69 -3.11
CA ASP A 9 -5.42 -0.88 -2.08
C ASP A 9 -5.88 -1.74 -0.90
N GLU A 10 -6.57 -2.85 -1.18
CA GLU A 10 -7.04 -3.80 -0.17
C GLU A 10 -5.89 -4.36 0.66
N ARG A 11 -4.76 -4.71 0.00
CA ARG A 11 -3.54 -5.16 0.69
C ARG A 11 -2.93 -4.05 1.55
N SER A 12 -2.90 -2.82 1.08
CA SER A 12 -2.40 -1.68 1.86
C SER A 12 -3.27 -1.39 3.08
N VAL A 13 -4.60 -1.46 2.94
CA VAL A 13 -5.54 -1.33 4.07
C VAL A 13 -5.34 -2.44 5.09
N HIS A 14 -5.17 -3.68 4.62
CA HIS A 14 -4.88 -4.82 5.49
C HIS A 14 -3.57 -4.63 6.27
N TYR A 15 -2.50 -4.22 5.59
CA TYR A 15 -1.21 -3.97 6.26
C TYR A 15 -1.28 -2.77 7.22
N ALA A 16 -2.01 -1.71 6.88
CA ALA A 16 -2.23 -0.60 7.80
C ALA A 16 -2.98 -1.05 9.07
N ALA A 17 -4.00 -1.90 8.93
CA ALA A 17 -4.70 -2.47 10.08
C ALA A 17 -3.77 -3.36 10.93
N LEU A 18 -2.93 -4.17 10.29
CA LEU A 18 -1.93 -5.01 10.96
C LEU A 18 -0.91 -4.16 11.74
N ALA A 19 -0.38 -3.09 11.14
CA ALA A 19 0.57 -2.19 11.79
C ALA A 19 0.00 -1.55 13.08
N ARG A 20 -1.32 -1.30 13.14
CA ARG A 20 -1.97 -0.76 14.36
C ARG A 20 -1.98 -1.75 15.53
N THR A 21 -1.80 -3.03 15.27
CA THR A 21 -1.75 -4.09 16.29
C THR A 21 -0.33 -4.48 16.68
N ILE A 22 0.68 -3.99 15.95
CA ILE A 22 2.09 -4.33 16.14
C ILE A 22 2.80 -3.20 16.88
N THR A 23 3.47 -3.54 17.98
CA THR A 23 4.26 -2.60 18.78
C THR A 23 5.72 -2.54 18.33
N ASP A 24 6.17 -3.53 17.56
CA ASP A 24 7.52 -3.57 17.02
C ASP A 24 7.71 -2.50 15.94
N ARG A 25 8.58 -1.53 16.23
CA ARG A 25 8.77 -0.36 15.37
C ARG A 25 9.37 -0.72 14.02
N GLN A 26 10.30 -1.68 13.98
CA GLN A 26 10.93 -2.13 12.73
C GLN A 26 9.88 -2.73 11.78
N THR A 27 8.95 -3.51 12.32
CA THR A 27 7.86 -4.10 11.54
C THR A 27 6.87 -3.04 11.06
N VAL A 28 6.53 -2.05 11.89
CA VAL A 28 5.65 -0.93 11.50
C VAL A 28 6.29 -0.09 10.39
N ASP A 29 7.58 0.24 10.50
CA ASP A 29 8.32 0.96 9.46
C ASP A 29 8.40 0.15 8.15
N GLY A 30 8.65 -1.16 8.23
CA GLY A 30 8.63 -2.05 7.08
C GLY A 30 7.27 -2.13 6.39
N ILE A 31 6.18 -2.17 7.16
CA ILE A 31 4.81 -2.11 6.63
C ILE A 31 4.54 -0.78 5.93
N ALA A 32 4.96 0.35 6.53
CA ALA A 32 4.81 1.66 5.92
C ALA A 32 5.53 1.74 4.57
N GLN A 33 6.74 1.15 4.48
CA GLN A 33 7.50 1.07 3.23
C GLN A 33 6.78 0.23 2.16
N LEU A 34 6.19 -0.90 2.53
CA LEU A 34 5.40 -1.75 1.61
C LEU A 34 4.18 -1.01 1.05
N ILE A 35 3.47 -0.25 1.90
CA ILE A 35 2.32 0.56 1.47
C ILE A 35 2.78 1.63 0.47
N ALA A 36 3.88 2.34 0.75
CA ALA A 36 4.43 3.34 -0.17
C ALA A 36 4.87 2.72 -1.50
N GLU A 37 5.41 1.51 -1.49
CA GLU A 37 5.76 0.78 -2.71
C GLU A 37 4.52 0.40 -3.53
N HIS A 38 3.45 -0.05 -2.88
CA HIS A 38 2.17 -0.30 -3.57
C HIS A 38 1.61 0.96 -4.23
N GLU A 39 1.67 2.12 -3.57
CA GLU A 39 1.26 3.39 -4.18
C GLU A 39 2.13 3.76 -5.38
N ALA A 40 3.45 3.57 -5.29
CA ALA A 40 4.37 3.78 -6.40
C ALA A 40 4.07 2.81 -7.57
N GLN A 41 3.75 1.55 -7.27
CA GLN A 41 3.34 0.57 -8.28
C GLN A 41 2.02 0.98 -8.95
N LYS A 42 1.04 1.51 -8.21
CA LYS A 42 -0.20 2.06 -8.78
C LYS A 42 0.09 3.20 -9.76
N ARG A 43 1.00 4.12 -9.42
CA ARG A 43 1.45 5.21 -10.31
C ARG A 43 2.21 4.70 -11.54
N LYS A 44 2.99 3.63 -11.41
CA LYS A 44 3.66 2.99 -12.55
C LYS A 44 2.69 2.24 -13.47
N LEU A 45 1.65 1.63 -12.89
CA LEU A 45 0.60 0.91 -13.63
C LEU A 45 -0.34 1.86 -14.37
N HIS A 46 -0.49 3.09 -13.88
CA HIS A 46 -1.27 4.15 -14.51
C HIS A 46 -0.38 5.39 -14.71
N PRO A 47 0.38 5.46 -15.82
CA PRO A 47 1.22 6.62 -16.14
C PRO A 47 0.42 7.89 -16.44
N GLU A 48 -0.91 7.80 -16.56
CA GLU A 48 -1.79 8.95 -16.69
C GLU A 48 -2.52 9.20 -15.36
N PRO A 49 -2.40 10.40 -14.76
CA PRO A 49 -3.32 10.82 -13.73
C PRO A 49 -4.69 10.92 -14.39
N LYS A 50 -5.59 9.98 -14.11
CA LYS A 50 -7.00 10.25 -14.36
C LYS A 50 -7.41 11.30 -13.32
N GLU A 51 -7.57 12.51 -13.83
CA GLU A 51 -8.23 13.66 -13.22
C GLU A 51 -9.53 13.28 -12.50
#